data_AF-K7NI07-F1
#
_entry.id   AF-K7NI07-F1
#
_cell.length_a   1.000
_cell.length_b   1.000
_cell.length_c   1.000
_cell.angle_alpha   90.00
_cell.angle_beta   90.00
_cell.angle_gamma   90.00
#
_symmetry.space_group_name_H-M   'P 1'
#
loop_
_entity.id
_entity.type
_entity.pdbx_description
1 polymer ?
#
loop_
_entity_poly.entity_id
_entity_poly.type
_entity_poly.pdbx_seq_one_letter_code
_entity_poly.pdbx_strand_id
1 'polypeptide(L)'
;SAMKAFGEVREWGIGRLVEKLKNEAARNGGVVSVVEPFRNAVFCILLWMCFGSKPDEEMVTSVQGVMREVLLTGVGLDEALPIPAFFFRRRRARMLEIRRRQRKTLLALINQRRDAPPPAGGAYVDTLFNLKVEDGRSLNDEELGTLCS
;
A
#
# COMPACT_ATOMS: atom_id res chain seq x y z
N SER A 1 -18.51 14.07 8.63
CA SER A 1 -18.41 12.77 7.94
C SER A 1 -16.96 12.46 7.64
N ALA A 2 -16.52 11.20 7.75
CA ALA A 2 -15.16 10.75 7.44
C ALA A 2 -14.68 11.22 6.04
N MET A 3 -15.60 11.29 5.07
CA MET A 3 -15.30 11.83 3.73
C MET A 3 -14.79 13.27 3.71
N LYS A 4 -15.23 14.13 4.65
CA LYS A 4 -14.72 15.51 4.79
C LYS A 4 -13.33 15.52 5.45
N ALA A 5 -13.07 14.59 6.36
CA ALA A 5 -11.78 14.49 7.06
C ALA A 5 -10.62 14.11 6.11
N PHE A 6 -10.91 13.36 5.04
CA PHE A 6 -9.92 13.03 4.00
C PHE A 6 -9.89 14.03 2.82
N GLY A 7 -10.46 15.23 2.97
CA GLY A 7 -10.44 16.27 1.94
C GLY A 7 -9.02 16.66 1.54
N GLU A 8 -8.19 16.98 2.53
CA GLU A 8 -6.78 17.35 2.35
C GLU A 8 -5.97 16.26 1.63
N VAL A 9 -6.19 14.99 2.01
CA VAL A 9 -5.51 13.84 1.40
C VAL A 9 -5.82 13.76 -0.11
N ARG A 10 -7.10 13.94 -0.48
CA ARG A 10 -7.52 13.91 -1.87
C ARG A 10 -6.97 15.09 -2.66
N GLU A 11 -7.06 16.30 -2.11
CA GLU A 11 -6.52 17.50 -2.76
C GLU A 11 -5.03 17.37 -3.03
N TRP A 12 -4.27 16.90 -2.04
CA TRP A 12 -2.83 16.68 -2.18
C TRP A 12 -2.49 15.59 -3.21
N GLY A 13 -3.19 14.44 -3.17
CA GLY A 13 -2.97 13.35 -4.10
C GLY A 13 -3.29 13.74 -5.55
N ILE A 14 -4.40 14.46 -5.77
CA ILE A 14 -4.78 15.00 -7.09
C ILE A 14 -3.77 16.08 -7.54
N GLY A 15 -3.31 16.94 -6.63
CA GLY A 15 -2.28 17.92 -6.91
C GLY A 15 -1.00 17.27 -7.47
N ARG A 16 -0.52 16.20 -6.84
CA ARG A 16 0.63 15.42 -7.32
C ARG A 16 0.39 14.75 -8.67
N LEU A 17 -0.82 14.23 -8.90
CA LEU A 17 -1.19 13.67 -10.22
C LEU A 17 -1.03 14.73 -11.31
N VAL A 18 -1.64 15.90 -11.10
CA VAL A 18 -1.59 17.02 -12.05
C VAL A 18 -0.16 17.49 -12.27
N GLU A 19 0.63 17.61 -11.20
CA GLU A 19 2.04 18.00 -11.30
C GLU A 19 2.85 17.01 -12.15
N LYS A 20 2.72 15.71 -11.90
CA LYS A 20 3.42 14.67 -12.67
C LYS A 20 3.02 14.67 -14.14
N LEU A 21 1.72 14.80 -14.43
CA LEU A 21 1.22 14.90 -15.80
C LEU A 21 1.75 16.15 -16.53
N LYS A 22 1.76 17.31 -15.87
CA LYS A 22 2.32 18.55 -16.45
C LYS A 22 3.81 18.42 -16.73
N ASN A 23 4.57 17.84 -15.80
CA ASN A 23 6.01 17.62 -15.96
C ASN A 23 6.32 16.66 -17.11
N GLU A 24 5.50 15.61 -17.30
CA GLU A 24 5.66 14.69 -18.42
C GLU A 24 5.27 15.35 -19.75
N ALA A 25 4.17 16.08 -19.79
CA ALA A 25 3.72 16.82 -20.97
C ALA A 25 4.78 17.82 -21.44
N ALA A 26 5.40 18.55 -20.51
CA ALA A 26 6.46 19.52 -20.80
C ALA A 26 7.71 18.86 -21.42
N ARG A 27 8.01 17.61 -21.06
CA ARG A 27 9.18 16.87 -21.57
C ARG A 27 8.90 16.17 -22.91
N ASN A 28 7.65 15.79 -23.16
CA ASN A 28 7.26 14.93 -24.27
C ASN A 28 6.38 15.64 -25.31
N GLY A 29 6.42 16.97 -25.39
CA GLY A 29 5.67 17.74 -26.40
C GLY A 29 4.15 17.61 -26.27
N GLY A 30 3.64 17.46 -25.05
CA GLY A 30 2.20 17.34 -24.76
C GLY A 30 1.67 15.91 -24.65
N VAL A 31 2.48 14.89 -24.97
CA VAL A 31 2.10 13.48 -24.84
C VAL A 31 2.39 12.98 -23.42
N VAL A 32 1.42 12.32 -22.78
CA VAL A 32 1.55 11.81 -21.41
C VAL A 32 1.07 10.37 -21.27
N SER A 33 1.79 9.58 -20.46
CA SER A 33 1.34 8.28 -19.95
C SER A 33 0.62 8.46 -18.62
N VAL A 34 -0.67 8.14 -18.58
CA VAL A 34 -1.49 8.40 -17.37
C VAL A 34 -1.30 7.34 -16.29
N VAL A 35 -0.89 6.12 -16.66
CA VAL A 35 -0.90 4.95 -15.78
C VAL A 35 0.01 5.15 -14.57
N GLU A 36 1.25 5.61 -14.77
CA GLU A 36 2.23 5.73 -13.70
C GLU A 36 1.94 6.91 -12.75
N PRO A 37 1.65 8.14 -13.26
CA PRO A 37 1.19 9.24 -12.42
C PRO A 37 -0.07 8.90 -11.62
N PHE A 38 -1.06 8.25 -12.25
CA PHE A 38 -2.30 7.86 -11.58
C PHE A 38 -2.04 6.83 -10.47
N ARG A 39 -1.23 5.80 -10.76
CA ARG A 39 -0.84 4.82 -9.74
C ARG A 39 -0.12 5.50 -8.57
N ASN A 40 0.81 6.42 -8.84
CA ASN A 40 1.48 7.17 -7.78
C ASN A 40 0.50 7.96 -6.91
N ALA A 41 -0.43 8.69 -7.52
CA ALA A 41 -1.45 9.44 -6.79
C ALA A 41 -2.36 8.55 -5.93
N VAL A 42 -2.79 7.40 -6.46
CA VAL A 42 -3.59 6.43 -5.70
C VAL A 42 -2.83 5.90 -4.50
N PHE A 43 -1.56 5.52 -4.66
CA PHE A 43 -0.74 5.05 -3.54
C PHE A 43 -0.48 6.15 -2.50
N CYS A 44 -0.22 7.39 -2.93
CA CYS A 44 -0.13 8.55 -2.05
C CYS A 44 -1.38 8.71 -1.17
N ILE A 45 -2.57 8.63 -1.78
CA ILE A 45 -3.85 8.75 -1.10
C ILE A 45 -4.08 7.58 -0.13
N LEU A 46 -3.90 6.34 -0.60
CA LEU A 46 -4.13 5.15 0.20
C LEU A 46 -3.18 5.08 1.40
N LEU A 47 -1.89 5.33 1.20
CA LEU A 47 -0.92 5.31 2.29
C LEU A 47 -1.26 6.35 3.36
N TRP A 48 -1.62 7.57 2.96
CA TRP A 48 -1.99 8.59 3.92
C TRP A 48 -3.31 8.26 4.64
N MET A 49 -4.34 7.79 3.95
CA MET A 49 -5.58 7.38 4.63
C MET A 49 -5.39 6.17 5.55
N CYS A 50 -4.53 5.23 5.16
CA CYS A 50 -4.35 3.98 5.89
C CYS A 50 -3.48 4.14 7.13
N PHE A 51 -2.41 4.93 7.04
CA PHE A 51 -1.40 5.10 8.10
C PHE A 51 -1.42 6.48 8.74
N GLY A 52 -2.20 7.42 8.19
CA GLY A 52 -2.50 8.71 8.81
C GLY A 52 -1.36 9.71 8.80
N SER A 53 -0.29 9.43 8.06
CA SER A 53 0.83 10.34 7.82
C SER A 53 1.01 10.57 6.32
N LYS A 54 1.41 11.79 5.96
CA LYS A 54 1.70 12.14 4.57
C LYS A 54 2.94 11.36 4.11
N PRO A 55 2.85 10.50 3.09
CA PRO A 55 3.99 9.68 2.67
C PRO A 55 4.96 10.51 1.83
N ASP A 56 6.26 10.24 1.99
CA ASP A 56 7.28 10.77 1.09
C ASP A 56 7.37 9.97 -0.22
N GLU A 57 8.08 10.50 -1.22
CA GLU A 57 8.21 9.88 -2.54
C GLU A 57 8.90 8.52 -2.50
N GLU A 58 9.90 8.36 -1.65
CA GLU A 58 10.71 7.15 -1.55
C GLU A 58 9.87 6.01 -0.96
N MET A 59 9.12 6.30 0.09
CA MET A 59 8.14 5.42 0.71
C MET A 59 7.08 4.97 -0.29
N VAL A 60 6.48 5.91 -1.04
CA VAL A 60 5.49 5.59 -2.08
C VAL A 60 6.11 4.65 -3.11
N THR A 61 7.29 4.98 -3.62
CA THR A 61 7.98 4.18 -4.64
C THR A 61 8.33 2.77 -4.14
N SER A 62 8.82 2.67 -2.90
CA SER A 62 9.16 1.41 -2.24
C SER A 62 7.93 0.51 -2.06
N VAL A 63 6.85 1.06 -1.50
CA VAL A 63 5.59 0.32 -1.33
C VAL A 63 5.01 -0.10 -2.68
N GLN A 64 4.99 0.80 -3.67
CA GLN A 64 4.53 0.51 -5.02
C GLN A 64 5.30 -0.65 -5.66
N GLY A 65 6.63 -0.64 -5.53
CA GLY A 65 7.49 -1.71 -6.03
C GLY A 65 7.12 -3.06 -5.41
N VAL A 66 7.03 -3.10 -4.08
CA VAL A 66 6.72 -4.34 -3.37
C VAL A 66 5.31 -4.84 -3.67
N MET A 67 4.29 -3.97 -3.68
CA MET A 67 2.91 -4.34 -4.02
C MET A 67 2.78 -4.81 -5.46
N ARG A 68 3.53 -4.21 -6.39
CA ARG A 68 3.58 -4.66 -7.79
C ARG A 68 4.23 -6.04 -7.90
N GLU A 69 5.32 -6.30 -7.18
CA GLU A 69 5.96 -7.62 -7.13
C GLU A 69 5.00 -8.69 -6.59
N VAL A 70 4.25 -8.37 -5.52
CA VAL A 70 3.21 -9.24 -4.94
C VAL A 70 2.15 -9.58 -5.99
N LEU A 71 1.60 -8.56 -6.65
CA LEU A 71 0.55 -8.74 -7.66
C LEU A 71 1.04 -9.63 -8.80
N LEU A 72 2.19 -9.29 -9.41
CA LEU A 72 2.75 -10.00 -10.57
C LEU A 72 3.15 -11.44 -10.26
N THR A 73 3.56 -11.71 -9.02
CA THR A 73 4.01 -13.06 -8.64
C THR A 73 2.84 -13.91 -8.13
N GLY A 74 1.80 -13.29 -7.57
CA GLY A 74 0.60 -13.93 -7.02
C GLY A 74 -0.48 -14.26 -8.05
N VAL A 75 -0.59 -13.52 -9.16
CA VAL A 75 -1.53 -13.89 -10.22
C VAL A 75 -1.12 -15.20 -10.92
N GLY A 76 -1.92 -16.24 -10.71
CA GLY A 76 -2.41 -17.09 -11.79
C GLY A 76 -1.65 -18.33 -12.22
N LEU A 77 -1.09 -19.20 -11.35
CA LEU A 77 -0.69 -20.55 -11.82
C LEU A 77 -0.88 -21.71 -10.84
N ASP A 78 -1.26 -21.47 -9.58
CA ASP A 78 -1.36 -22.56 -8.59
C ASP A 78 -2.70 -23.32 -8.70
N GLU A 79 -3.75 -22.67 -9.22
CA GLU A 79 -5.12 -23.21 -9.27
C GLU A 79 -5.48 -23.86 -10.62
N ALA A 80 -4.71 -23.61 -11.69
CA ALA A 80 -5.12 -23.94 -13.05
C ALA A 80 -4.49 -25.21 -13.65
N LEU A 81 -3.41 -25.77 -13.06
CA LEU A 81 -2.66 -26.86 -13.68
C LEU A 81 -2.31 -27.97 -12.68
N PRO A 82 -2.51 -29.26 -13.02
CA PRO A 82 -2.10 -30.41 -12.19
C PRO A 82 -0.57 -30.63 -12.25
N ILE A 83 0.21 -29.56 -12.13
CA ILE A 83 1.67 -29.62 -12.12
C ILE A 83 2.11 -29.99 -10.69
N PRO A 84 3.02 -30.97 -10.51
CA PRO A 84 3.51 -31.35 -9.20
C PRO A 84 4.06 -30.14 -8.43
N ALA A 85 3.69 -30.02 -7.15
CA ALA A 85 4.10 -28.94 -6.23
C ALA A 85 5.62 -28.67 -6.21
N PHE A 86 6.43 -29.66 -6.59
CA PHE A 86 7.87 -29.57 -6.76
C PHE A 86 8.30 -28.48 -7.77
N PHE A 87 7.63 -28.37 -8.92
CA PHE A 87 7.99 -27.39 -9.97
C PHE A 87 7.76 -25.95 -9.51
N PHE A 88 6.87 -25.73 -8.54
CA PHE A 88 6.60 -24.42 -7.97
C PHE A 88 7.50 -24.07 -6.79
N ARG A 89 8.42 -24.94 -6.33
CA ARG A 89 9.25 -24.66 -5.13
C ARG A 89 10.01 -23.34 -5.20
N ARG A 90 10.68 -23.05 -6.32
CA ARG A 90 11.41 -21.79 -6.52
C ARG A 90 10.46 -20.59 -6.53
N ARG A 91 9.30 -20.71 -7.18
CA ARG A 91 8.29 -19.66 -7.23
C ARG A 91 7.66 -19.41 -5.85
N ARG A 92 7.32 -20.45 -5.10
CA ARG A 92 6.82 -20.35 -3.72
C ARG A 92 7.85 -19.71 -2.81
N ALA A 93 9.13 -20.08 -2.92
CA ALA A 93 10.21 -19.43 -2.17
C ALA A 93 10.28 -17.93 -2.48
N ARG A 94 10.23 -17.56 -3.77
CA ARG A 94 10.18 -16.15 -4.20
C ARG A 94 8.94 -15.42 -3.69
N MET A 95 7.76 -16.05 -3.75
CA MET A 95 6.52 -15.49 -3.19
C MET A 95 6.63 -15.25 -1.69
N LEU A 96 7.18 -16.20 -0.94
CA LEU A 96 7.41 -16.05 0.50
C LEU A 96 8.38 -14.90 0.79
N GLU A 97 9.44 -14.73 0.00
CA GLU A 97 10.37 -13.61 0.13
C GLU A 97 9.69 -12.26 -0.14
N ILE A 98 8.91 -12.16 -1.22
CA ILE A 98 8.16 -10.95 -1.56
C ILE A 98 7.13 -10.63 -0.46
N ARG A 99 6.39 -11.63 0.04
CA ARG A 99 5.46 -11.47 1.16
C ARG A 99 6.15 -11.01 2.44
N ARG A 100 7.36 -11.50 2.73
CA ARG A 100 8.17 -11.02 3.86
C ARG A 100 8.56 -9.55 3.69
N ARG A 101 8.97 -9.14 2.48
CA ARG A 101 9.27 -7.73 2.16
C ARG A 101 8.03 -6.85 2.30
N GLN A 102 6.88 -7.27 1.73
CA GLN A 102 5.60 -6.59 1.87
C GLN A 102 5.24 -6.37 3.34
N ARG A 103 5.30 -7.44 4.14
CA ARG A 103 5.02 -7.38 5.56
C ARG A 103 5.96 -6.42 6.29
N LYS A 104 7.27 -6.51 6.04
CA LYS A 104 8.26 -5.62 6.65
C LYS A 104 7.98 -4.15 6.33
N THR A 105 7.64 -3.84 5.08
CA THR A 105 7.30 -2.48 4.65
C THR A 105 6.03 -1.98 5.35
N LEU A 106 4.97 -2.77 5.39
CA LEU A 106 3.72 -2.38 6.05
C LEU A 106 3.89 -2.22 7.56
N LEU A 107 4.62 -3.13 8.21
CA LEU A 107 4.90 -3.03 9.65
C LEU A 107 5.69 -1.78 10.02
N ALA A 108 6.62 -1.33 9.16
CA ALA A 108 7.31 -0.06 9.40
C ALA A 108 6.31 1.12 9.46
N LEU A 109 5.31 1.14 8.57
CA LEU A 109 4.27 2.17 8.54
C LEU A 109 3.34 2.07 9.75
N ILE A 110 2.96 0.84 10.12
CA ILE A 110 2.13 0.57 11.31
C ILE A 110 2.83 1.03 12.58
N ASN A 111 4.12 0.71 12.74
CA ASN A 111 4.90 1.09 13.91
C ASN A 111 5.11 2.60 13.99
N GLN A 112 5.44 3.26 12.88
CA GLN A 112 5.51 4.73 12.81
C GLN A 112 4.20 5.37 13.28
N ARG A 113 3.06 4.75 12.94
CA ARG A 113 1.76 5.22 13.38
C ARG A 113 1.49 4.94 14.86
N ARG A 114 1.91 3.80 15.39
CA ARG A 114 1.72 3.44 16.81
C ARG A 114 2.34 4.49 17.75
N ASP A 115 3.43 5.13 17.33
CA ASP A 115 4.15 6.15 18.10
C ASP A 115 3.62 7.59 17.89
N ALA A 116 2.64 7.79 17.00
CA ALA A 116 2.10 9.09 16.64
C ALA A 116 0.69 9.33 17.22
N PRO A 117 0.32 10.57 17.59
CA PRO A 117 -1.04 10.89 17.98
C PRO A 117 -2.01 10.69 16.80
N PRO A 118 -3.25 10.25 17.05
CA PRO A 118 -4.23 10.08 15.99
C PRO A 118 -4.61 11.46 15.38
N PRO A 119 -4.69 11.58 14.05
CA PRO A 119 -5.08 12.77 13.33
C PRO A 119 -6.57 12.98 13.53
N ALA A 120 -7.01 14.22 13.37
CA ALA A 120 -8.41 14.62 13.59
C ALA A 120 -9.44 13.80 12.79
N GLY A 121 -9.03 13.13 11.70
CA GLY A 121 -9.87 12.25 10.88
C GLY A 121 -9.76 10.75 11.16
N GLY A 122 -8.79 10.32 11.97
CA GLY A 122 -8.37 8.93 12.10
C GLY A 122 -7.73 8.35 10.83
N ALA A 123 -6.98 7.28 10.98
CA ALA A 123 -6.53 6.42 9.89
C ALA A 123 -7.13 5.03 10.00
N TYR A 124 -7.13 4.29 8.89
CA TYR A 124 -7.61 2.90 8.89
C TYR A 124 -6.92 2.06 9.98
N VAL A 125 -5.60 2.16 10.12
CA VAL A 125 -4.85 1.37 11.11
C VAL A 125 -5.23 1.69 12.55
N ASP A 126 -5.69 2.91 12.85
CA ASP A 126 -6.16 3.25 14.20
C ASP A 126 -7.42 2.46 14.58
N THR A 127 -8.24 2.11 13.58
CA THR A 127 -9.41 1.26 13.79
C THR A 127 -9.00 -0.18 14.11
N LEU A 128 -7.88 -0.64 13.55
CA LEU A 128 -7.32 -1.97 13.81
C LEU A 128 -6.67 -2.07 15.18
N PHE A 129 -6.01 -1.01 15.66
CA PHE A 129 -5.42 -1.00 17.01
C PHE A 129 -6.47 -1.16 18.12
N ASN A 130 -7.69 -0.68 17.89
CA ASN A 130 -8.81 -0.80 18.82
C ASN A 130 -9.64 -2.07 18.59
N LEU A 131 -9.36 -2.83 17.53
CA LEU A 131 -10.11 -4.03 17.19
C LEU A 131 -9.72 -5.18 18.11
N LYS A 132 -10.74 -5.86 18.65
CA LYS A 132 -10.59 -7.08 19.44
C LYS A 132 -11.18 -8.26 18.68
N VAL A 133 -10.49 -9.40 18.75
CA VAL A 133 -10.97 -10.67 18.21
C VAL A 133 -12.00 -11.27 19.19
N GLU A 134 -12.74 -12.31 18.80
CA GLU A 134 -13.82 -12.93 19.60
C GLU A 134 -13.39 -13.36 21.01
N ASP A 135 -12.12 -13.75 21.18
CA ASP A 135 -11.51 -14.10 22.47
C ASP A 135 -11.09 -12.87 23.32
N GLY A 136 -11.35 -11.66 22.84
CA GLY A 136 -11.05 -10.39 23.51
C GLY A 136 -9.62 -9.89 23.32
N ARG A 137 -8.76 -10.61 22.59
CA ARG A 137 -7.35 -10.19 22.36
C ARG A 137 -7.24 -9.13 21.27
N SER A 138 -6.16 -8.33 21.33
CA SER A 138 -5.77 -7.42 20.26
C SER A 138 -5.09 -8.16 19.10
N LEU A 139 -5.13 -7.56 17.91
CA LEU A 139 -4.44 -8.07 16.74
C LEU A 139 -2.92 -8.05 16.94
N ASN A 140 -2.25 -9.13 16.51
CA ASN A 140 -0.79 -9.17 16.47
C ASN A 140 -0.25 -8.51 15.18
N ASP A 141 1.06 -8.30 15.12
CA ASP A 141 1.73 -7.64 13.99
C ASP A 141 1.52 -8.38 12.65
N GLU A 142 1.43 -9.71 12.66
CA GLU A 142 1.15 -10.49 11.46
C GLU A 142 -0.28 -10.26 10.95
N GLU A 143 -1.26 -10.21 11.84
CA GLU A 143 -2.66 -9.95 11.51
C GLU A 143 -2.85 -8.51 11.03
N LEU A 144 -2.25 -7.54 11.72
CA LEU A 144 -2.25 -6.13 11.30
C LEU A 144 -1.64 -5.96 9.92
N GLY A 145 -0.47 -6.55 9.69
CA GLY A 145 0.21 -6.52 8.39
C GLY A 145 -0.62 -7.16 7.29
N THR A 146 -1.40 -8.20 7.60
CA THR A 146 -2.28 -8.88 6.63
C THR A 146 -3.50 -8.04 6.29
N LEU A 147 -4.13 -7.41 7.28
CA LEU A 147 -5.30 -6.54 7.06
C LEU A 147 -4.96 -5.24 6.33
N CYS A 148 -3.71 -4.77 6.43
CA CYS A 148 -3.21 -3.62 5.68
C CYS A 148 -2.62 -3.97 4.29
N SER A 149 -2.66 -5.25 3.88
CA SER A 149 -1.98 -5.75 2.66
C SER A 149 -2.83 -5.83 1.40
#